data_AF-A0AAW0DHR4-F1
#
_entry.id   AF-A0AAW0DHR4-F1
#
_cell.length_a   1.000
_cell.length_b   1.000
_cell.length_c   1.000
_cell.angle_alpha   90.00
_cell.angle_beta   90.00
_cell.angle_gamma   90.00
#
_symmetry.space_group_name_H-M   'P 1'
#
loop_
_entity.id
_entity.type
_entity.pdbx_description
1 polymer ?
#
loop_
_entity_poly.entity_id
_entity_poly.type
_entity_poly.pdbx_seq_one_letter_code
_entity_poly.pdbx_strand_id
1 'polypeptide(L)'
;MKSSFSQQATVSLLLPPPAMFFKHLSAALVSLATIRVVSGTPYPRATCAGGQQVANAACCAWFPVLEDIVPNLFDNECGDDAHGALRLSFHDAIGFSPTGGGGGADGSIIVFQDTELTSC
;
A
#
# COMPACT_ATOMS: atom_id res chain seq x y z
N MET A 1 17.67 13.72 -0.93
CA MET A 1 16.47 14.13 -0.16
C MET A 1 16.17 13.04 0.85
N LYS A 2 16.56 13.25 2.12
CA LYS A 2 16.30 12.33 3.24
C LYS A 2 15.05 12.84 3.95
N SER A 3 13.95 12.11 3.86
CA SER A 3 12.72 12.44 4.60
C SER A 3 12.90 12.08 6.07
N SER A 4 13.13 13.12 6.88
CA SER A 4 13.05 13.06 8.34
C SER A 4 11.59 12.83 8.73
N PHE A 5 11.30 11.68 9.34
CA PHE A 5 9.98 11.35 9.87
C PHE A 5 9.78 12.10 11.19
N SER A 6 9.19 13.30 11.09
CA SER A 6 8.79 14.13 12.22
C SER A 6 7.50 13.57 12.83
N GLN A 7 7.62 12.63 13.76
CA GLN A 7 6.52 12.31 14.69
C GLN A 7 6.51 13.36 15.81
N GLN A 8 5.81 14.47 15.57
CA GLN A 8 5.36 15.33 16.66
C GLN A 8 4.10 14.71 17.26
N ALA A 9 4.28 13.89 18.29
CA ALA A 9 3.22 13.56 19.24
C ALA A 9 2.97 14.81 20.09
N THR A 10 1.97 15.61 19.71
CA THR A 10 1.40 16.66 20.54
C THR A 10 0.66 16.02 21.72
N VAL A 11 1.38 15.84 22.84
CA VAL A 11 0.76 15.54 24.13
C VAL A 11 0.26 16.85 24.70
N SER A 12 -1.04 17.10 24.52
CA SER A 12 -1.74 18.25 25.09
C SER A 12 -1.60 18.33 26.61
N LEU A 13 -1.44 19.57 27.08
CA LEU A 13 -1.32 20.00 28.47
C LEU A 13 -2.26 19.28 29.45
N LEU A 14 -1.68 18.63 30.45
CA LEU A 14 -2.19 18.63 31.82
C LEU A 14 -1.01 18.80 32.78
N LEU A 15 -0.80 20.02 33.28
CA LEU A 15 0.16 20.31 34.36
C LEU A 15 -0.43 19.86 35.71
N PRO A 16 0.25 18.99 36.49
CA PRO A 16 -0.08 18.76 37.89
C PRO A 16 0.54 19.82 38.83
N PRO A 17 -0.05 20.06 40.03
CA PRO A 17 0.36 21.12 40.97
C PRO A 17 1.77 20.91 41.59
N PRO A 18 2.44 21.99 42.06
CA PRO A 18 3.89 22.10 42.22
C PRO A 18 4.54 21.34 43.40
N ALA A 19 3.84 20.44 44.10
CA ALA A 19 4.35 19.84 45.35
C ALA A 19 4.95 18.42 45.23
N MET A 20 4.87 17.77 44.06
CA MET A 20 5.23 16.34 43.90
C MET A 20 6.30 16.09 42.83
N PHE A 21 7.18 17.06 42.54
CA PHE A 21 8.10 16.96 41.40
C PHE A 21 9.37 16.13 41.65
N PHE A 22 9.81 15.95 42.91
CA PHE A 22 11.11 15.33 43.19
C PHE A 22 11.11 13.79 43.30
N LYS A 23 9.95 13.13 43.37
CA LYS A 23 9.88 11.67 43.57
C LYS A 23 9.53 10.87 42.31
N HIS A 24 9.02 11.54 41.27
CA HIS A 24 8.68 10.91 40.00
C HIS A 24 9.80 11.01 38.95
N LEU A 25 10.84 11.81 39.21
CA LEU A 25 11.95 11.99 38.28
C LEU A 25 12.79 10.70 38.12
N SER A 26 12.96 9.93 39.19
CA SER A 26 13.74 8.69 39.21
C SER A 26 13.05 7.54 38.45
N ALA A 27 11.71 7.54 38.42
CA ALA A 27 10.93 6.49 37.76
C ALA A 27 10.85 6.68 36.24
N ALA A 28 10.98 7.92 35.75
CA ALA A 28 10.93 8.23 34.31
C ALA A 28 12.24 7.92 33.57
N LEU A 29 13.39 7.92 34.27
CA LEU A 29 14.70 7.66 33.65
C LEU A 29 14.95 6.16 33.40
N VAL A 30 14.32 5.26 34.18
CA VAL A 30 14.51 3.80 34.06
C VAL A 30 13.73 3.21 32.87
N SER A 31 12.64 3.84 32.44
CA SER A 31 11.78 3.36 31.35
C SER A 31 12.29 3.68 29.94
N LEU A 32 13.35 4.48 29.79
CA LEU A 32 13.90 4.85 28.46
C LEU A 32 14.96 3.85 27.93
N ALA A 33 15.39 2.88 28.75
CA ALA A 33 16.49 1.97 28.42
C ALA A 33 16.12 0.78 27.51
N THR A 34 14.87 0.65 27.06
CA THR A 34 14.41 -0.50 26.25
C THR A 34 14.14 -0.19 24.77
N ILE A 35 14.55 0.98 24.25
CA ILE A 35 14.40 1.30 22.83
C ILE A 35 15.33 0.40 22.00
N ARG A 36 14.76 -0.68 21.45
CA ARG A 36 15.40 -1.53 20.44
C ARG A 36 15.26 -0.84 19.08
N VAL A 37 16.36 -0.38 18.50
CA VAL A 37 16.39 0.06 17.10
C VAL A 37 16.39 -1.18 16.21
N VAL A 38 15.25 -1.48 15.59
CA VAL A 38 15.18 -2.47 14.50
C VAL A 38 15.67 -1.79 13.22
N SER A 39 16.85 -2.15 12.75
CA SER A 39 17.33 -1.77 11.42
C SER A 39 16.93 -2.86 10.43
N GLY A 40 16.02 -2.53 9.50
CA GLY A 40 15.72 -3.42 8.36
C GLY A 40 16.91 -3.45 7.39
N THR A 41 17.20 -4.61 6.80
CA THR A 41 18.18 -4.72 5.71
C THR A 41 17.70 -3.94 4.50
N PRO A 42 18.49 -3.04 3.90
CA PRO A 42 18.09 -2.38 2.66
C PRO A 42 17.89 -3.42 1.58
N TYR A 43 16.66 -3.61 1.10
CA TYR A 43 16.41 -4.42 -0.08
C TYR A 43 16.99 -3.67 -1.29
N PRO A 44 17.66 -4.36 -2.24
CA PRO A 44 18.14 -3.70 -3.45
C PRO A 44 16.95 -3.06 -4.17
N ARG A 45 17.06 -1.75 -4.46
CA ARG A 45 16.06 -1.02 -5.25
C ARG A 45 16.57 -0.82 -6.66
N ALA A 46 15.68 -0.95 -7.63
CA ALA A 46 15.96 -0.62 -9.02
C ALA A 46 15.51 0.82 -9.33
N THR A 47 16.24 1.48 -10.21
CA THR A 47 15.89 2.79 -10.77
C THR A 47 15.35 2.59 -12.18
N CYS A 48 14.12 3.02 -12.43
CA CYS A 48 13.50 2.95 -13.75
C CYS A 48 13.96 4.11 -14.65
N ALA A 49 13.68 4.04 -15.96
CA ALA A 49 14.11 5.07 -16.91
C ALA A 49 13.56 6.48 -16.58
N GLY A 50 12.36 6.57 -16.03
CA GLY A 50 11.76 7.83 -15.54
C GLY A 50 12.29 8.30 -14.18
N GLY A 51 13.30 7.65 -13.62
CA GLY A 51 13.89 8.01 -12.33
C GLY A 51 13.12 7.49 -11.10
N GLN A 52 12.00 6.77 -11.29
CA GLN A 52 11.28 6.14 -10.19
C GLN A 52 12.11 5.04 -9.53
N GLN A 53 12.01 4.91 -8.20
CA GLN A 53 12.67 3.85 -7.43
C GLN A 53 11.68 2.75 -7.07
N VAL A 54 11.95 1.50 -7.46
CA VAL A 54 11.07 0.34 -7.23
C VAL A 54 11.79 -0.78 -6.46
N ALA A 55 11.01 -1.67 -5.83
CA ALA A 55 11.54 -2.81 -5.10
C ALA A 55 12.06 -3.93 -6.01
N ASN A 56 11.57 -4.01 -7.24
CA ASN A 56 12.00 -4.98 -8.24
C ASN A 56 12.02 -4.32 -9.64
N ALA A 57 13.05 -4.58 -10.43
CA ALA A 57 13.17 -4.03 -11.80
C ALA A 57 11.98 -4.42 -12.70
N ALA A 58 11.31 -5.55 -12.45
CA ALA A 58 10.10 -5.96 -13.15
C ALA A 58 8.95 -4.94 -13.00
N CYS A 59 8.94 -4.13 -11.94
CA CYS A 59 7.93 -3.09 -11.74
C CYS A 59 8.07 -1.94 -12.75
N CYS A 60 9.24 -1.74 -13.37
CA CYS A 60 9.46 -0.60 -14.25
C CYS A 60 8.59 -0.64 -15.51
N ALA A 61 8.18 -1.83 -15.98
CA ALA A 61 7.29 -1.99 -17.12
C ALA A 61 5.87 -1.46 -16.88
N TRP A 62 5.48 -1.26 -15.61
CA TRP A 62 4.14 -0.80 -15.25
C TRP A 62 3.99 0.72 -15.23
N PHE A 63 5.07 1.49 -15.26
CA PHE A 63 4.96 2.95 -15.33
C PHE A 63 4.33 3.45 -16.64
N PRO A 64 4.72 2.95 -17.83
CA PRO A 64 4.01 3.28 -19.07
C PRO A 64 2.53 2.89 -19.03
N VAL A 65 2.19 1.76 -18.39
CA VAL A 65 0.79 1.34 -18.22
C VAL A 65 0.04 2.31 -17.31
N LEU A 66 0.63 2.72 -16.18
CA LEU A 66 0.06 3.72 -15.28
C LEU A 66 -0.17 5.06 -15.98
N GLU A 67 0.82 5.52 -16.74
CA GLU A 67 0.79 6.77 -17.50
C GLU A 67 -0.25 6.75 -18.63
N ASP A 68 -0.68 5.57 -19.08
CA ASP A 68 -1.73 5.38 -20.07
C ASP A 68 -3.12 5.26 -19.43
N ILE A 69 -3.31 4.29 -18.52
CA ILE A 69 -4.65 3.96 -18.01
C ILE A 69 -5.23 5.07 -17.11
N VAL A 70 -4.42 5.78 -16.36
CA VAL A 70 -4.93 6.83 -15.46
C VAL A 70 -5.60 7.97 -16.26
N PRO A 71 -4.95 8.57 -17.28
CA PRO A 71 -5.59 9.61 -18.06
C PRO A 71 -6.56 9.11 -19.13
N ASN A 72 -6.35 7.95 -19.74
CA ASN A 72 -7.12 7.52 -20.93
C ASN A 72 -8.23 6.51 -20.63
N LEU A 73 -8.15 5.77 -19.51
CA LEU A 73 -9.17 4.80 -19.10
C LEU A 73 -9.95 5.28 -17.87
N PHE A 74 -9.30 5.98 -16.94
CA PHE A 74 -9.93 6.43 -15.71
C PHE A 74 -10.22 7.93 -15.67
N ASP A 75 -9.90 8.68 -16.73
CA ASP A 75 -10.09 10.15 -16.81
C ASP A 75 -9.46 10.94 -15.64
N ASN A 76 -8.47 10.38 -14.95
CA ASN A 76 -7.92 10.88 -13.68
C ASN A 76 -8.95 11.00 -12.53
N GLU A 77 -10.03 10.23 -12.58
CA GLU A 77 -11.12 10.24 -11.61
C GLU A 77 -11.36 8.85 -10.99
N CYS A 78 -12.11 8.83 -9.90
CA CYS A 78 -12.69 7.61 -9.33
C CYS A 78 -14.12 7.43 -9.88
N GLY A 79 -14.23 7.30 -11.20
CA GLY A 79 -15.50 7.22 -11.91
C GLY A 79 -15.98 5.79 -12.18
N ASP A 80 -16.89 5.66 -13.15
CA ASP A 80 -17.52 4.39 -13.51
C ASP A 80 -16.52 3.35 -14.01
N ASP A 81 -15.49 3.75 -14.77
CA ASP A 81 -14.46 2.82 -15.23
C ASP A 81 -13.57 2.30 -14.10
N ALA A 82 -13.30 3.11 -13.08
CA ALA A 82 -12.61 2.66 -11.87
C ALA A 82 -13.46 1.65 -11.08
N HIS A 83 -14.78 1.90 -10.97
CA HIS A 83 -15.72 0.93 -10.40
C HIS A 83 -15.81 -0.36 -11.24
N GLY A 84 -15.80 -0.21 -12.56
CA GLY A 84 -15.80 -1.31 -13.53
C GLY A 84 -14.56 -2.19 -13.37
N ALA A 85 -13.37 -1.60 -13.27
CA ALA A 85 -12.12 -2.31 -13.04
C ALA A 85 -12.10 -3.06 -11.70
N LEU A 86 -12.68 -2.47 -10.64
CA LEU A 86 -12.82 -3.14 -9.35
C LEU A 86 -13.74 -4.37 -9.46
N ARG A 87 -14.91 -4.21 -10.10
CA ARG A 87 -15.84 -5.32 -10.35
C ARG A 87 -15.17 -6.41 -11.20
N LEU A 88 -14.50 -6.02 -12.28
CA LEU A 88 -13.80 -6.92 -13.19
C LEU A 88 -12.77 -7.76 -12.44
N SER A 89 -11.97 -7.12 -11.57
CA SER A 89 -10.94 -7.80 -10.77
C SER A 89 -11.53 -8.89 -9.86
N PHE A 90 -12.69 -8.60 -9.24
CA PHE A 90 -13.38 -9.60 -8.42
C PHE A 90 -13.95 -10.75 -9.27
N HIS A 91 -14.62 -10.42 -10.38
CA HIS A 91 -15.27 -11.42 -11.21
C HIS A 91 -14.28 -12.35 -11.93
N ASP A 92 -13.10 -11.86 -12.29
CA ASP A 92 -11.99 -12.70 -12.76
C ASP A 92 -11.51 -13.61 -11.61
N ALA A 93 -11.09 -13.01 -10.49
CA ALA A 93 -10.44 -13.74 -9.41
C ALA A 93 -11.34 -14.79 -8.72
N ILE A 94 -12.65 -14.55 -8.65
CA ILE A 94 -13.58 -15.45 -7.95
C ILE A 94 -13.90 -16.72 -8.77
N GLY A 95 -13.53 -16.76 -10.05
CA GLY A 95 -13.62 -17.93 -10.93
C GLY A 95 -12.64 -19.05 -10.55
N PHE A 96 -12.60 -19.44 -9.28
CA PHE A 96 -11.71 -20.45 -8.73
C PHE A 96 -12.44 -21.35 -7.73
N SER A 97 -12.31 -22.65 -7.92
CA SER A 97 -12.81 -23.68 -7.02
C SER A 97 -11.82 -24.84 -6.92
N PRO A 98 -11.35 -25.21 -5.71
CA PRO A 98 -10.44 -26.35 -5.54
C PRO A 98 -10.99 -27.67 -6.08
N THR A 99 -12.31 -27.82 -6.16
CA THR A 99 -12.99 -29.03 -6.65
C THR A 99 -13.69 -28.83 -8.00
N GLY A 100 -13.99 -27.58 -8.37
CA GLY A 100 -14.71 -27.24 -9.60
C GLY A 100 -13.81 -26.73 -10.74
N GLY A 101 -12.53 -26.51 -10.48
CA GLY A 101 -11.60 -25.91 -11.45
C GLY A 101 -11.66 -24.38 -11.45
N GLY A 102 -11.24 -23.76 -12.56
CA GLY A 102 -11.02 -22.31 -12.67
C GLY A 102 -9.63 -21.89 -12.19
N GLY A 103 -9.10 -20.79 -12.74
CA GLY A 103 -7.73 -20.33 -12.47
C GLY A 103 -7.63 -19.11 -11.56
N GLY A 104 -8.77 -18.50 -11.20
CA GLY A 104 -8.81 -17.34 -10.32
C GLY A 104 -8.32 -16.08 -11.05
N ALA A 105 -7.35 -15.37 -10.49
CA ALA A 105 -6.85 -14.11 -11.07
C ALA A 105 -5.91 -14.38 -12.25
N ASP A 106 -6.44 -15.00 -13.31
CA ASP A 106 -5.70 -15.46 -14.50
C ASP A 106 -6.06 -14.67 -15.77
N GLY A 107 -6.98 -13.71 -15.69
CA GLY A 107 -7.44 -12.89 -16.82
C GLY A 107 -8.38 -13.62 -17.77
N SER A 108 -8.94 -14.77 -17.37
CA SER A 108 -9.85 -15.57 -18.20
C SER A 108 -11.06 -14.75 -18.66
N ILE A 109 -11.54 -13.81 -17.85
CA ILE A 109 -12.71 -13.00 -18.20
C ILE A 109 -12.48 -12.10 -19.43
N ILE A 110 -11.23 -11.72 -19.70
CA ILE A 110 -10.84 -10.95 -20.90
C ILE A 110 -10.56 -11.91 -22.07
N VAL A 111 -9.85 -13.01 -21.82
CA VAL A 111 -9.44 -13.97 -22.85
C VAL A 111 -10.63 -14.76 -23.42
N PHE A 112 -11.59 -15.12 -22.57
CA PHE A 112 -12.78 -15.90 -22.88
C PHE A 112 -14.06 -15.10 -22.67
N GLN A 113 -14.02 -13.80 -22.98
CA GLN A 113 -15.12 -12.85 -22.78
C GLN A 113 -16.46 -13.34 -23.35
N ASP A 114 -16.47 -14.02 -24.51
CA ASP A 114 -17.69 -14.55 -25.14
C ASP A 114 -18.38 -15.63 -24.30
N THR A 115 -17.64 -16.29 -23.40
CA THR A 115 -18.21 -17.28 -22.49
C THR A 115 -18.53 -16.65 -21.15
N GLU A 116 -17.59 -15.87 -20.60
CA GLU A 116 -17.69 -15.39 -19.21
C GLU A 116 -18.56 -14.15 -19.05
N LEU A 117 -18.73 -13.34 -20.11
CA LEU A 117 -19.64 -12.20 -20.12
C LEU A 117 -21.04 -12.55 -20.63
N THR A 118 -21.29 -13.81 -20.99
CA THR A 118 -22.59 -14.29 -21.53
C THR A 118 -23.61 -14.55 -20.43
N SER A 119 -23.76 -13.58 -19.53
CA SER A 119 -24.90 -13.54 -18.60
C SER A 119 -26.03 -12.72 -19.25
N CYS A 120 -27.07 -13.44 -19.70
CA CYS A 120 -28.39 -12.88 -19.99
C CYS A 120 -29.13 -12.46 -18.71
#